data_AF-A0A482YHY8-F1
#
_entry.id   AF-A0A482YHY8-F1
#
_cell.length_a   1.000
_cell.length_b   1.000
_cell.length_c   1.000
_cell.angle_alpha   90.00
_cell.angle_beta   90.00
_cell.angle_gamma   90.00
#
_symmetry.space_group_name_H-M   'P 1'
#
loop_
_entity.id
_entity.type
_entity.pdbx_description
1 polymer ?
#
loop_
_entity_poly.entity_id
_entity_poly.type
_entity_poly.pdbx_seq_one_letter_code
_entity_poly.pdbx_strand_id
1 'polypeptide(L)' 'MDPGNTPGYRLHRALSQLNHLEGDQLTDADRERIETATALLEEVSLLTRPERGESTDTHIDS' A
#
# COMPACT_ATOMS: atom_id res chain seq x y z
N MET A 1 -3.35 -19.37 -6.07
CA MET A 1 -2.45 -18.35 -5.49
C MET A 1 -3.03 -17.92 -4.16
N ASP A 2 -2.20 -17.67 -3.14
CA ASP A 2 -2.65 -17.03 -1.91
C ASP A 2 -3.03 -15.58 -2.23
N PRO A 3 -4.30 -15.15 -2.04
CA PRO A 3 -4.71 -13.77 -2.31
C PRO A 3 -3.90 -12.76 -1.47
N GLY A 4 -3.36 -13.20 -0.32
CA GLY A 4 -2.48 -12.39 0.54
C GLY A 4 -1.06 -12.19 0.01
N ASN A 5 -0.65 -12.88 -1.06
CA ASN A 5 0.71 -12.83 -1.59
C ASN A 5 0.80 -12.12 -2.96
N THR A 6 -0.26 -11.42 -3.37
CA THR A 6 -0.18 -10.57 -4.57
C THR A 6 0.67 -9.32 -4.27
N PRO A 7 1.53 -8.86 -5.20
CA PRO A 7 2.41 -7.71 -4.96
C PRO A 7 1.65 -6.45 -4.51
N GLY A 8 0.50 -6.15 -5.14
CA GLY A 8 -0.33 -5.00 -4.79
C GLY A 8 -0.93 -5.09 -3.40
N TYR A 9 -1.41 -6.27 -2.99
CA TYR A 9 -1.96 -6.46 -1.64
C TYR A 9 -0.88 -6.32 -0.55
N ARG A 10 0.32 -6.85 -0.80
CA ARG A 10 1.45 -6.72 0.13
C ARG A 10 1.86 -5.26 0.34
N LEU A 11 1.90 -4.48 -0.75
CA LEU A 11 2.22 -3.06 -0.70
C LEU A 11 1.16 -2.26 0.05
N HIS A 12 -0.11 -2.47 -0.29
CA HIS A 12 -1.22 -1.82 0.40
C HIS A 12 -1.25 -2.15 1.90
N ARG A 13 -1.03 -3.42 2.26
CA ARG A 13 -0.97 -3.86 3.66
C ARG A 13 0.16 -3.18 4.43
N ALA A 14 1.36 -3.06 3.84
CA ALA A 14 2.50 -2.41 4.48
C ALA A 14 2.23 -0.92 4.75
N LEU A 15 1.69 -0.19 3.77
CA LEU A 15 1.31 1.22 3.92
C LEU A 15 0.25 1.41 5.02
N SER A 16 -0.81 0.60 5.02
CA SER A 16 -1.86 0.66 6.03
C SER A 16 -1.34 0.36 7.44
N GLN A 17 -0.37 -0.55 7.57
CA GLN A 17 0.27 -0.83 8.87
C GLN A 17 1.13 0.33 9.36
N LEU A 18 1.94 0.93 8.48
CA LEU A 18 2.79 2.06 8.84
C LEU A 18 1.97 3.30 9.21
N ASN A 19 0.90 3.59 8.47
CA ASN A 19 -0.01 4.71 8.77
C ASN A 19 -0.81 4.53 10.08
N HIS A 20 -0.91 3.29 10.57
CA HIS A 20 -1.60 2.98 11.83
C HIS A 20 -0.65 2.97 13.04
N LEU A 21 0.66 3.07 12.83
CA LEU A 21 1.59 3.23 13.95
C LEU A 21 1.37 4.62 14.55
N GLU A 22 0.86 4.67 15.79
CA GLU A 22 0.65 5.91 16.52
C GLU A 22 2.00 6.62 16.77
N GLY A 23 2.12 7.84 16.24
CA GLY A 23 3.31 8.69 16.34
C GLY A 23 3.76 9.01 17.76
N ASP A 24 2.85 8.92 18.74
CA ASP A 24 3.09 9.38 20.11
C ASP A 24 3.99 8.43 20.92
N GLN A 25 4.20 7.19 20.45
CA GLN A 25 5.09 6.22 21.08
C GLN A 25 6.41 6.01 20.32
N LEU A 26 6.63 6.75 19.22
CA LEU A 26 7.79 6.61 18.37
C LEU A 26 8.87 7.63 18.76
N THR A 27 10.13 7.19 18.75
CA THR A 27 11.25 8.13 18.83
C THR A 27 11.32 8.98 17.56
N ASP A 28 11.93 10.16 17.63
CA ASP A 28 12.11 11.01 16.44
C ASP A 28 12.80 10.25 15.29
N ALA A 29 13.76 9.38 15.63
CA ALA A 29 14.46 8.54 14.65
C ALA A 29 13.57 7.46 14.02
N ASP A 30 12.62 6.91 14.79
CA ASP A 30 11.67 5.92 14.25
C ASP A 30 10.59 6.59 13.42
N ARG A 31 10.18 7.82 13.78
CA ARG A 31 9.28 8.65 12.99
C ARG A 31 9.87 8.96 11.61
N GLU A 32 11.10 9.44 11.56
CA GLU A 32 11.80 9.73 10.29
C GLU A 32 11.93 8.47 9.41
N ARG A 33 12.22 7.32 10.04
CA ARG A 33 12.31 6.04 9.33
C ARG A 33 10.96 5.62 8.74
N ILE A 34 9.87 5.81 9.48
CA ILE A 34 8.52 5.50 9.02
C ILE A 34 8.10 6.45 7.89
N GLU A 35 8.35 7.76 8.03
CA GLU A 35 8.07 8.75 6.98
C GLU A 35 8.82 8.41 5.68
N THR A 36 10.11 8.08 5.79
CA THR A 36 10.93 7.65 4.65
C THR A 36 10.39 6.37 4.01
N ALA A 37 10.01 5.38 4.83
CA ALA A 37 9.46 4.11 4.35
C ALA A 37 8.10 4.32 3.64
N THR A 38 7.23 5.15 4.19
CA THR A 38 5.93 5.48 3.59
C THR A 38 6.13 6.18 2.24
N ALA A 39 7.01 7.18 2.15
CA ALA A 39 7.30 7.88 0.89
C ALA A 39 7.79 6.91 -0.21
N LEU A 40 8.73 6.02 0.12
CA LEU A 40 9.22 5.01 -0.84
C LEU A 40 8.13 4.03 -1.28
N LEU A 41 7.27 3.60 -0.35
CA LEU A 41 6.16 2.69 -0.67
C LEU A 41 5.08 3.38 -1.52
N GLU A 42 4.83 4.67 -1.31
CA GLU A 42 3.96 5.49 -2.16
C GLU A 42 4.52 5.61 -3.58
N GLU A 43 5.82 5.89 -3.75
CA GLU A 43 6.47 5.94 -5.06
C GLU A 43 6.35 4.59 -5.79
N VAL A 44 6.63 3.48 -5.11
CA VAL A 44 6.48 2.13 -5.67
C VAL A 44 5.02 1.83 -6.00
N SER A 45 4.06 2.36 -5.23
CA SER A 45 2.63 2.19 -5.52
C SER A 45 2.22 2.85 -6.84
N LEU A 46 2.82 3.99 -7.18
CA LEU A 46 2.59 4.66 -8.45
C LEU A 46 3.14 3.85 -9.63
N LEU A 47 4.29 3.20 -9.44
CA LEU A 47 4.95 2.36 -10.45
C LEU A 47 4.27 0.99 -10.63
N THR A 48 3.64 0.48 -9.58
CA THR A 48 2.96 -0.82 -9.57
C THR A 48 1.46 -0.73 -9.82
N ARG A 49 0.92 0.49 -9.93
CA ARG A 49 -0.45 0.70 -10.34
C ARG A 49 -0.57 0.22 -11.79
N PRO A 50 -1.35 -0.83 -12.08
CA PRO A 50 -1.67 -1.13 -13.46
C PRO A 50 -2.32 0.13 -14.04
N GLU A 51 -1.81 0.61 -15.17
CA GLU A 51 -2.51 1.55 -16.04
C GLU A 51 -3.97 1.12 -16.04
N ARG A 52 -4.87 1.97 -15.54
CA ARG A 52 -6.30 1.69 -15.55
C ARG A 52 -6.78 1.80 -17.00
N GLY A 53 -6.40 0.84 -17.82
CA GLY A 53 -7.02 0.50 -19.08
C GLY A 53 -8.00 -0.62 -18.79
N GLU A 54 -9.27 -0.35 -19.11
CA GLU A 54 -10.38 -1.29 -19.06
C GLU A 54 -11.04 -1.51 -17.70
N SER A 55 -12.02 -0.64 -17.42
CA SER A 55 -13.25 -1.05 -16.77
C SER A 55 -13.82 -2.26 -17.48
N THR A 56 -13.50 -3.48 -17.04
CA THR A 56 -14.42 -4.58 -17.25
C THR A 56 -15.56 -4.38 -16.27
N ASP A 57 -16.58 -3.66 -16.74
CA ASP A 57 -17.97 -3.85 -16.32
C ASP A 57 -18.29 -5.33 -16.50
N THR A 58 -17.96 -6.15 -15.49
CA THR A 58 -18.59 -7.46 -15.36
C THR A 58 -19.92 -7.23 -14.65
N HIS A 59 -20.88 -6.80 -15.47
CA HIS A 59 -22.30 -7.02 -15.26
C HIS A 59 -22.48 -8.50 -14.90
N ILE A 60 -22.66 -8.81 -13.62
CA ILE A 60 -23.22 -10.08 -13.19
C ILE A 60 -24.67 -9.79 -12.85
N ASP A 61 -25.51 -9.99 -13.85
CA ASP A 61 -26.92 -10.25 -13.70
C ASP A 61 -27.09 -11.77 -13.69
N SER A 62 -27.58 -12.29 -12.56
CA SER A 62 -28.26 -13.58 -12.39
C SER A 62 -28.86 -13.67 -10.99
#